data_AF-A0A075FQ23-F1
#
_entry.id   AF-A0A075FQ23-F1
#
_cell.length_a   1.000
_cell.length_b   1.000
_cell.length_c   1.000
_cell.angle_alpha   90.00
_cell.angle_beta   90.00
_cell.angle_gamma   90.00
#
_symmetry.space_group_name_H-M   'P 1'
#
loop_
_entity.id
_entity.type
_entity.pdbx_description
1 polymer ?
#
loop_
_entity_poly.entity_id
_entity_poly.type
_entity_poly.pdbx_seq_one_letter_code
_entity_poly.pdbx_strand_id
1 'polypeptide(L)'
;MFQEFGRIQEEAHKNDLPAIAWVYPRGGRVKELGGDMDPAIVAYAARIGMELGADAVKIKYSGDPETFNWAVRSAGKAHVFMSGGAKTKTDDEFLKQLSGVMEAGATGLAVGRNVWQHSEPLVMAKKIKEVIFEGKRV
;
A
#
# COMPACT_ATOMS: atom_id res chain seq x y z
N MET A 1 -1.51 -14.07 -14.73
CA MET A 1 -1.19 -12.90 -13.88
C MET A 1 0.00 -12.11 -14.40
N PHE A 2 1.26 -12.55 -14.30
CA PHE A 2 2.40 -11.70 -14.73
C PHE A 2 2.40 -11.34 -16.23
N GLN A 3 2.26 -12.32 -17.12
CA GLN A 3 2.16 -12.08 -18.56
C GLN A 3 0.98 -11.19 -18.95
N GLU A 4 -0.13 -11.32 -18.23
CA GLU A 4 -1.34 -10.52 -18.44
C GLU A 4 -1.16 -9.08 -17.97
N PHE A 5 -0.60 -8.87 -16.77
CA PHE A 5 -0.28 -7.54 -16.28
C PHE A 5 0.71 -6.81 -17.18
N GLY A 6 1.75 -7.49 -17.68
CA GLY A 6 2.70 -6.88 -18.63
C GLY A 6 2.01 -6.38 -19.89
N ARG A 7 1.07 -7.15 -20.47
CA ARG A 7 0.25 -6.70 -21.61
C ARG A 7 -0.61 -5.50 -21.27
N ILE A 8 -1.27 -5.52 -20.11
CA ILE A 8 -2.11 -4.40 -19.64
C ILE A 8 -1.26 -3.14 -19.42
N GLN A 9 -0.07 -3.28 -18.84
CA GLN A 9 0.84 -2.17 -18.58
C GLN A 9 1.36 -1.56 -19.90
N GLU A 10 1.78 -2.39 -20.86
CA GLU A 10 2.17 -1.92 -22.19
C GLU A 10 1.02 -1.21 -22.91
N GLU A 11 -0.21 -1.73 -22.81
CA GLU A 11 -1.39 -1.09 -23.39
C GLU A 11 -1.74 0.22 -22.69
N ALA A 12 -1.67 0.28 -21.36
CA ALA A 12 -1.89 1.49 -20.59
C ALA A 12 -0.89 2.58 -21.00
N HIS A 13 0.40 2.26 -21.07
CA HIS A 13 1.45 3.21 -21.48
C HIS A 13 1.30 3.66 -22.93
N LYS A 14 0.84 2.79 -23.85
CA LYS A 14 0.51 3.19 -25.24
C LYS A 14 -0.64 4.19 -25.33
N ASN A 15 -1.48 4.27 -24.30
CA ASN A 15 -2.61 5.19 -24.21
C ASN A 15 -2.37 6.31 -23.18
N ASP A 16 -1.12 6.56 -22.78
CA ASP A 16 -0.73 7.58 -21.79
C ASP A 16 -1.43 7.42 -20.42
N LEU A 17 -1.78 6.18 -20.05
CA LEU A 17 -2.41 5.85 -18.77
C LEU A 17 -1.42 5.16 -17.82
N PRO A 18 -1.42 5.50 -16.52
CA PRO A 18 -0.62 4.79 -15.53
C PRO A 18 -1.20 3.41 -15.20
N ALA A 19 -0.31 2.44 -14.95
CA ALA A 19 -0.64 1.09 -14.52
C ALA A 19 -0.29 0.90 -13.04
N ILE A 20 -1.30 0.55 -12.23
CA ILE A 20 -1.14 0.30 -10.79
C ILE A 20 -1.27 -1.20 -10.53
N ALA A 21 -0.29 -1.79 -9.83
CA ALA A 21 -0.27 -3.21 -9.49
C ALA A 21 -0.65 -3.46 -8.03
N TRP A 22 -1.66 -4.30 -7.79
CA TRP A 22 -1.96 -4.83 -6.46
C TRP A 22 -1.13 -6.08 -6.24
N VAL A 23 0.00 -5.96 -5.56
CA VAL A 23 0.94 -7.07 -5.41
C VAL A 23 0.72 -7.73 -4.05
N TYR A 24 -0.02 -8.84 -4.04
CA TYR A 24 -0.28 -9.64 -2.85
C TYR A 24 0.26 -11.06 -3.02
N PRO A 25 1.54 -11.31 -2.66
CA PRO A 25 2.09 -12.65 -2.62
C PRO A 25 1.20 -13.56 -1.78
N ARG A 26 0.72 -14.65 -2.37
CA ARG A 26 -0.21 -15.61 -1.77
C ARG A 26 0.03 -17.00 -2.36
N GLY A 27 -0.23 -18.03 -1.55
CA GLY A 27 -0.04 -19.43 -1.94
C GLY A 27 1.42 -19.90 -1.89
N GLY A 28 1.63 -21.18 -2.23
CA GLY A 28 2.96 -21.80 -2.25
C GLY A 28 3.64 -21.76 -0.87
N ARG A 29 4.81 -21.11 -0.81
CA ARG A 29 5.61 -20.96 0.43
C ARG A 29 5.27 -19.70 1.23
N VAL A 30 4.36 -18.85 0.75
CA VAL A 30 3.92 -17.67 1.49
C VAL A 30 2.99 -18.14 2.60
N LYS A 31 3.45 -18.03 3.85
CA LYS A 31 2.63 -18.26 5.04
C LYS A 31 1.96 -16.95 5.43
N GLU A 32 0.64 -16.96 5.58
CA GLU A 32 -0.07 -15.82 6.15
C GLU A 32 0.20 -15.77 7.66
N LEU A 33 0.76 -14.66 8.16
CA LEU A 33 1.07 -14.48 9.59
C LEU A 33 -0.08 -13.73 10.27
N GLY A 34 -1.23 -14.38 10.44
CA GLY A 34 -2.28 -13.87 11.35
C GLY A 34 -2.80 -12.45 11.07
N GLY A 35 -2.69 -11.97 9.83
CA GLY A 35 -3.09 -10.60 9.43
C GLY A 35 -1.91 -9.71 9.03
N ASP A 36 -0.73 -9.99 9.58
CA ASP A 36 0.53 -9.33 9.22
C ASP A 36 1.24 -10.09 8.10
N MET A 37 2.08 -9.38 7.36
CA MET A 37 2.89 -9.94 6.29
C MET A 37 4.36 -9.76 6.65
N ASP A 38 5.12 -10.84 6.55
CA ASP A 38 6.57 -10.84 6.75
C ASP A 38 7.20 -9.65 5.98
N PRO A 39 7.99 -8.78 6.64
CA PRO A 39 8.65 -7.65 6.01
C PRO A 39 9.38 -7.97 4.69
N ALA A 40 10.03 -9.14 4.62
CA ALA A 40 10.72 -9.58 3.42
C ALA A 40 9.74 -9.86 2.27
N ILE A 41 8.56 -10.40 2.58
CA ILE A 41 7.49 -10.64 1.60
C ILE A 41 6.87 -9.33 1.13
N VAL A 42 6.68 -8.35 2.02
CA VAL A 42 6.20 -7.01 1.66
C VAL A 42 7.20 -6.31 0.72
N ALA A 43 8.49 -6.36 1.04
CA ALA A 43 9.53 -5.81 0.17
C ALA A 43 9.64 -6.53 -1.17
N TYR A 44 9.47 -7.87 -1.18
CA TYR A 44 9.41 -8.63 -2.41
C TYR A 44 8.19 -8.24 -3.26
N ALA A 45 7.02 -8.04 -2.65
CA ALA A 45 5.84 -7.54 -3.37
C ALA A 45 6.11 -6.19 -4.05
N ALA A 46 6.74 -5.26 -3.32
CA ALA A 46 7.12 -3.96 -3.86
C ALA A 46 8.08 -4.10 -5.06
N ARG A 47 9.12 -4.93 -4.91
CA ARG A 47 10.12 -5.16 -5.95
C ARG A 47 9.52 -5.81 -7.20
N ILE A 48 8.67 -6.83 -7.05
CA ILE A 48 8.00 -7.48 -8.19
C ILE A 48 7.18 -6.47 -8.99
N GLY A 49 6.40 -5.62 -8.31
CA GLY A 49 5.58 -4.63 -9.02
C GLY A 49 6.42 -3.67 -9.87
N MET A 50 7.56 -3.21 -9.33
CA MET A 50 8.51 -2.39 -10.09
C MET A 50 9.12 -3.14 -11.27
N GLU A 51 9.57 -4.39 -11.08
CA GLU A 51 10.16 -5.21 -12.15
C GLU A 51 9.15 -5.54 -13.27
N LEU A 52 7.86 -5.56 -12.96
CA LEU A 52 6.78 -5.74 -13.93
C LEU A 52 6.35 -4.43 -14.62
N GLY A 53 7.01 -3.31 -14.34
CA GLY A 53 6.77 -2.02 -14.98
C GLY A 53 5.60 -1.22 -14.40
N ALA A 54 5.13 -1.53 -13.19
CA ALA A 54 4.05 -0.76 -12.57
C ALA A 54 4.52 0.66 -12.19
N ASP A 55 3.72 1.67 -12.51
CA ASP A 55 3.96 3.06 -12.09
C ASP A 55 3.71 3.25 -10.59
N ALA A 56 2.80 2.44 -10.04
CA ALA A 56 2.55 2.37 -8.61
C ALA A 56 2.21 0.95 -8.16
N VAL A 57 2.53 0.64 -6.92
CA VAL A 57 2.21 -0.62 -6.26
C VAL A 57 1.31 -0.38 -5.06
N LYS A 58 0.32 -1.26 -4.90
CA LYS A 58 -0.47 -1.36 -3.67
C LYS A 58 -0.09 -2.63 -2.93
N ILE A 59 0.53 -2.46 -1.77
CA ILE A 59 1.07 -3.57 -0.95
C ILE A 59 0.51 -3.54 0.47
N LYS A 60 0.66 -4.63 1.22
CA LYS A 60 0.28 -4.69 2.64
C LYS A 60 1.28 -3.91 3.49
N TYR A 61 0.84 -3.35 4.61
CA TYR A 61 1.76 -2.78 5.61
C TYR A 61 2.52 -3.91 6.31
N SER A 62 3.79 -3.69 6.64
CA SER A 62 4.61 -4.64 7.41
C SER A 62 4.43 -4.53 8.92
N GLY A 63 3.63 -3.55 9.38
CA GLY A 63 3.37 -3.29 10.80
C GLY A 63 4.27 -2.24 11.43
N ASP A 64 5.41 -1.94 10.81
CA ASP A 64 6.45 -1.04 11.35
C ASP A 64 7.05 -0.12 10.25
N PRO A 65 7.33 1.16 10.54
CA PRO A 65 7.83 2.13 9.55
C PRO A 65 9.21 1.79 8.99
N GLU A 66 10.13 1.27 9.81
CA GLU A 66 11.50 0.94 9.39
C GLU A 66 11.49 -0.22 8.40
N THR A 67 10.75 -1.27 8.73
CA THR A 67 10.57 -2.41 7.82
C THR A 67 9.81 -2.04 6.55
N PHE A 68 8.82 -1.15 6.64
CA PHE A 68 8.07 -0.68 5.49
C PHE A 68 8.90 0.24 4.60
N ASN A 69 9.82 1.02 5.17
CA ASN A 69 10.78 1.83 4.42
C ASN A 69 11.63 0.96 3.49
N TRP A 70 12.05 -0.23 3.93
CA TRP A 70 12.76 -1.15 3.06
C TRP A 70 11.91 -1.58 1.85
N ALA A 71 10.62 -1.82 2.04
CA ALA A 71 9.70 -2.11 0.94
C ALA A 71 9.55 -0.91 -0.01
N VAL A 72 9.41 0.30 0.54
CA VAL A 72 9.37 1.55 -0.25
C VAL A 72 10.63 1.71 -1.11
N ARG A 73 11.81 1.55 -0.52
CA ARG A 73 13.09 1.60 -1.24
C ARG A 73 13.20 0.51 -2.30
N SER A 74 12.68 -0.68 -2.03
CA SER A 74 12.66 -1.80 -2.97
C SER A 74 11.76 -1.57 -4.19
N ALA A 75 10.76 -0.68 -4.08
CA ALA A 75 9.90 -0.27 -5.20
C ALA A 75 10.62 0.66 -6.20
N GLY A 76 11.83 1.13 -5.90
CA GLY A 76 12.61 1.97 -6.81
C GLY A 76 11.87 3.26 -7.19
N LYS A 77 11.53 3.42 -8.47
CA LYS A 77 10.80 4.59 -8.99
C LYS A 77 9.27 4.45 -8.88
N ALA A 78 8.75 3.26 -8.61
CA ALA A 78 7.32 3.05 -8.51
C ALA A 78 6.77 3.67 -7.22
N HIS A 79 5.62 4.34 -7.31
CA HIS A 79 4.94 4.87 -6.14
C HIS A 79 4.40 3.76 -5.25
N VAL A 80 4.43 3.93 -3.93
CA VAL A 80 3.96 2.92 -2.99
C VAL A 80 2.71 3.41 -2.25
N PHE A 81 1.64 2.64 -2.34
CA PHE A 81 0.40 2.86 -1.61
C PHE A 81 0.13 1.71 -0.63
N MET A 82 -0.12 2.04 0.63
CA MET A 82 -0.55 1.05 1.62
C MET A 82 -1.98 0.57 1.31
N SER A 83 -2.17 -0.75 1.34
CA SER A 83 -3.50 -1.37 1.39
C SER A 83 -4.15 -1.13 2.74
N GLY A 84 -5.32 -0.48 2.75
CA GLY A 84 -6.04 -0.13 3.98
C GLY A 84 -6.60 -1.28 4.81
N GLY A 85 -6.38 -2.55 4.46
CA GLY A 85 -6.70 -3.68 5.34
C GLY A 85 -8.19 -3.89 5.67
N ALA A 86 -8.44 -4.71 6.70
CA ALA A 86 -9.74 -4.82 7.35
C ALA A 86 -10.00 -3.59 8.23
N LYS A 87 -11.26 -3.35 8.62
CA LYS A 87 -11.56 -2.27 9.56
C LYS A 87 -10.83 -2.55 10.88
N THR A 88 -10.03 -1.59 11.36
CA THR A 88 -9.36 -1.67 12.66
C THR A 88 -10.37 -1.55 13.80
N LYS A 89 -9.93 -1.85 15.03
CA LYS A 89 -10.81 -1.72 16.20
C LYS A 89 -11.06 -0.26 16.57
N THR A 90 -10.06 0.59 16.36
CA THR A 90 -10.13 2.02 16.68
C THR A 90 -9.57 2.88 15.54
N ASP A 91 -10.02 4.14 15.50
CA ASP A 91 -9.47 5.18 14.62
C ASP A 91 -7.97 5.36 14.83
N ASP A 92 -7.54 5.42 16.09
CA ASP A 92 -6.14 5.65 16.46
C ASP A 92 -5.23 4.54 15.95
N GLU A 93 -5.69 3.29 15.96
CA GLU A 93 -4.95 2.15 15.41
C GLU A 93 -4.69 2.35 13.91
N PHE A 94 -5.72 2.73 13.15
CA PHE A 94 -5.59 2.95 11.71
C PHE A 94 -4.76 4.20 11.40
N LEU A 95 -4.96 5.30 12.12
CA LEU A 95 -4.21 6.53 11.92
C LEU A 95 -2.74 6.38 12.30
N LYS A 96 -2.41 5.57 13.31
CA LYS A 96 -1.02 5.23 13.64
C LYS A 96 -0.35 4.39 12.54
N GLN A 97 -1.07 3.44 11.94
CA GLN A 97 -0.57 2.70 10.76
C GLN A 97 -0.32 3.66 9.60
N LEU A 98 -1.25 4.60 9.34
CA LEU A 98 -1.07 5.62 8.32
C LEU A 98 0.16 6.52 8.60
N SER A 99 0.31 7.04 9.81
CA SER A 99 1.50 7.82 10.18
C SER A 99 2.79 7.06 9.89
N GLY A 100 2.85 5.78 10.29
CA GLY A 100 4.01 4.92 10.03
C GLY A 100 4.29 4.69 8.54
N VAL A 101 3.24 4.57 7.72
CA VAL A 101 3.37 4.49 6.25
C VAL A 101 3.95 5.76 5.65
N MET A 102 3.51 6.93 6.12
CA MET A 102 4.04 8.20 5.65
C MET A 102 5.49 8.41 6.11
N GLU A 103 5.82 8.05 7.35
CA GLU A 103 7.19 8.07 7.89
C GLU A 103 8.14 7.16 7.09
N ALA A 104 7.66 6.00 6.64
CA ALA A 104 8.40 5.09 5.80
C ALA A 104 8.70 5.64 4.38
N GLY A 105 8.10 6.78 3.99
CA GLY A 105 8.30 7.42 2.69
C GLY A 105 7.38 6.91 1.58
N ALA A 106 6.29 6.21 1.92
CA ALA A 106 5.30 5.81 0.93
C ALA A 106 4.56 7.03 0.35
N THR A 107 3.96 6.87 -0.82
CA THR A 107 3.19 7.93 -1.49
C THR A 107 1.83 8.18 -0.81
N GLY A 108 1.25 7.16 -0.18
CA GLY A 108 0.01 7.29 0.57
C GLY A 108 -0.69 5.95 0.78
N LEU A 109 -2.01 5.96 0.66
CA LEU A 109 -2.86 4.79 0.90
C LEU A 109 -3.98 4.62 -0.12
N ALA A 110 -4.38 3.37 -0.33
CA ALA A 110 -5.59 3.01 -1.06
C ALA A 110 -6.54 2.24 -0.13
N VAL A 111 -7.40 2.99 0.56
CA VAL A 111 -8.31 2.52 1.61
C VAL A 111 -9.73 2.33 1.12
N GLY A 112 -10.45 1.42 1.78
CA GLY A 112 -11.89 1.25 1.64
C GLY A 112 -12.56 1.14 3.01
N ARG A 113 -12.53 -0.06 3.59
CA ARG A 113 -13.28 -0.43 4.81
C ARG A 113 -13.08 0.52 6.00
N ASN A 114 -11.84 0.96 6.27
CA ASN A 114 -11.56 1.91 7.35
C ASN A 114 -12.22 3.29 7.15
N VAL A 115 -12.72 3.61 5.95
CA VAL A 115 -13.49 4.83 5.69
C VAL A 115 -14.98 4.53 5.62
N TRP A 116 -15.44 3.76 4.63
CA TRP A 116 -16.89 3.63 4.38
C TRP A 116 -17.64 2.74 5.37
N GLN A 117 -16.95 1.94 6.20
CA GLN A 117 -17.56 1.24 7.35
C GLN A 117 -17.47 2.02 8.65
N HIS A 118 -16.87 3.22 8.64
CA HIS A 118 -16.85 4.11 9.81
C HIS A 118 -18.25 4.72 10.00
N SER A 119 -18.66 4.98 11.24
CA SER A 119 -19.94 5.65 11.54
C SER A 119 -19.98 7.08 11.00
N GLU A 120 -18.81 7.71 10.90
CA GLU A 120 -18.59 9.06 10.39
C GLU A 120 -17.54 9.05 9.25
N PRO A 121 -17.88 8.58 8.04
CA PRO A 121 -16.89 8.34 6.97
C PRO A 121 -16.19 9.61 6.49
N LEU A 122 -16.89 10.74 6.45
CA LEU A 122 -16.32 12.03 6.05
C LEU A 122 -15.32 12.57 7.08
N VAL A 123 -15.57 12.34 8.37
CA VAL A 123 -14.63 12.71 9.45
C VAL A 123 -13.35 11.90 9.32
N MET A 124 -13.46 10.58 9.11
CA MET A 124 -12.29 9.73 8.89
C MET A 124 -11.51 10.13 7.63
N ALA A 125 -12.20 10.39 6.51
CA ALA A 125 -11.57 10.87 5.28
C ALA A 125 -10.81 12.20 5.49
N LYS A 126 -11.37 13.12 6.29
CA LYS A 126 -10.71 14.38 6.65
C LYS A 126 -9.45 14.12 7.48
N LYS A 127 -9.50 13.27 8.52
CA LYS A 127 -8.32 12.90 9.31
C LYS A 127 -7.21 12.31 8.43
N ILE A 128 -7.56 11.41 7.51
CA ILE A 128 -6.61 10.84 6.54
C ILE A 128 -5.96 11.94 5.68
N LYS A 129 -6.75 12.87 5.15
CA LYS A 129 -6.26 13.99 4.35
C LYS A 129 -5.23 14.82 5.12
N GLU A 130 -5.50 15.14 6.38
CA GLU A 130 -4.61 15.93 7.24
C GLU A 130 -3.25 15.24 7.43
N VAL A 131 -3.22 13.91 7.55
CA VAL A 131 -1.97 13.16 7.69
C VAL A 131 -1.17 13.13 6.38
N ILE A 132 -1.81 12.78 5.25
CA ILE A 132 -1.11 12.61 3.97
C ILE A 132 -0.63 13.94 3.39
N PHE A 133 -1.51 14.94 3.34
CA PHE A 133 -1.28 16.17 2.56
C PHE A 133 -0.83 17.36 3.40
N GLU A 134 -1.10 17.34 4.70
CA GLU A 134 -0.80 18.47 5.61
C GLU A 134 0.32 18.10 6.61
N GLY A 135 0.83 16.86 6.58
CA GLY A 135 1.94 16.39 7.40
C GLY A 135 1.64 16.34 8.89
N LYS A 136 0.35 16.29 9.26
CA LYS A 136 -0.08 16.25 10.66
C LYS A 136 0.33 14.92 11.30
N ARG A 137 1.06 14.98 12.41
CA ARG A 137 1.40 13.80 13.22
C ARG A 137 0.21 13.42 14.09
N VAL A 138 -0.07 12.12 14.18
CA VAL A 138 -1.09 11.51 15.04
C VAL A 138 -0.42 10.70 16.13
#